data_AF-A0A932VX93-F1
#
_entry.id   AF-A0A932VX93-F1
#
_cell.length_a   1.000
_cell.length_b   1.000
_cell.length_c   1.000
_cell.angle_alpha   90.00
_cell.angle_beta   90.00
_cell.angle_gamma   90.00
#
_symmetry.space_group_name_H-M   'P 1'
#
loop_
_entity.id
_entity.type
_entity.pdbx_description
1 polymer ?
#
loop_
_entity_poly.entity_id
_entity_poly.type
_entity_poly.pdbx_seq_one_letter_code
_entity_poly.pdbx_strand_id
1 'polypeptide(L)'
;MPDLVLPSPWPQFLAEVDQSLSAAVELHCVGGFVLTAVYEISRSTADLDYVSVIPRQLGEELEKLAGRDSALAKKQRVFLQAVGIADLPGNYEERLQTLPLHLKKITLRAPDPYDLILSKLTRNSPKDMEDVKALAQKLHLRFDVLMERFEREMVVPNRRWHEQTLNVVWKEYFEI
;
A
#
# COMPACT_ATOMS: atom_id res chain seq x y z
N MET A 1 -4.29 17.71 7.74
CA MET A 1 -4.66 16.40 8.33
C MET A 1 -4.01 16.33 9.70
N PRO A 2 -4.65 15.73 10.72
CA PRO A 2 -3.97 15.44 11.97
C PRO A 2 -2.77 14.50 11.72
N ASP A 3 -1.79 14.54 12.61
CA ASP A 3 -0.61 13.66 12.53
C ASP A 3 -1.04 12.19 12.56
N LEU A 4 -0.38 11.37 11.74
CA LEU A 4 -0.68 9.95 11.69
C LEU A 4 -0.01 9.22 12.85
N VAL A 5 -0.81 8.59 13.69
CA VAL A 5 -0.31 7.78 14.82
C VAL A 5 -0.23 6.32 14.38
N LEU A 6 0.99 5.83 14.17
CA LEU A 6 1.21 4.44 13.79
C LEU A 6 1.18 3.51 15.01
N PRO A 7 0.60 2.30 14.90
CA PRO A 7 0.67 1.32 15.97
C PRO A 7 2.09 0.76 16.12
N SER A 8 2.44 0.35 17.34
CA SER A 8 3.69 -0.38 17.59
C SER A 8 3.78 -1.64 16.70
N PRO A 9 4.96 -1.98 16.14
CA PRO A 9 6.28 -1.36 16.37
C PRO A 9 6.69 -0.28 15.35
N TRP A 10 5.78 0.14 14.46
CA TRP A 10 6.10 0.99 13.31
C TRP A 10 6.77 2.34 13.65
N PRO A 11 6.34 3.10 14.69
CA PRO A 11 7.00 4.35 15.03
C PRO A 11 8.50 4.19 15.32
N GLN A 12 8.86 3.17 16.11
CA GLN A 12 10.25 2.92 16.47
C GLN A 12 11.03 2.39 15.27
N PHE A 13 10.46 1.44 14.52
CA PHE A 13 11.11 0.89 13.33
C PHE A 13 11.43 2.00 12.31
N LEU A 14 10.44 2.82 11.94
CA LEU A 14 10.63 3.88 10.95
C LEU A 14 11.59 4.97 11.44
N ALA A 15 11.59 5.30 12.73
CA ALA A 15 12.55 6.25 13.29
C ALA A 15 14.00 5.74 13.22
N GLU A 16 14.23 4.44 13.49
CA GLU A 16 15.56 3.82 13.38
C GLU A 16 16.04 3.80 11.91
N VAL A 17 15.15 3.52 10.95
CA VAL A 17 15.49 3.59 9.51
C VAL A 17 15.79 5.04 9.09
N ASP A 18 14.93 5.99 9.46
CA ASP A 18 15.05 7.41 9.13
C ASP A 18 16.38 8.02 9.58
N GLN A 19 16.83 7.67 10.78
CA GLN A 19 18.11 8.13 11.30
C GLN A 19 19.29 7.52 10.54
N SER A 20 19.18 6.25 10.14
CA SER A 20 20.26 5.47 9.53
C SER A 20 20.47 5.75 8.05
N LEU A 21 19.46 6.28 7.35
CA LEU A 21 19.53 6.58 5.92
C LEU A 21 20.59 7.63 5.59
N SER A 22 21.31 7.45 4.50
CA SER A 22 22.32 8.40 4.01
C SER A 22 21.70 9.68 3.43
N ALA A 23 20.50 9.59 2.87
CA ALA A 23 19.79 10.68 2.21
C ALA A 23 18.26 10.52 2.34
N ALA A 24 17.51 11.55 1.96
CA ALA A 24 16.06 11.50 1.95
C ALA A 24 15.54 10.57 0.84
N VAL A 25 14.45 9.87 1.15
CA VAL A 25 13.78 8.90 0.30
C VAL A 25 12.26 9.04 0.39
N GLU A 26 11.59 8.93 -0.74
CA GLU A 26 10.15 8.79 -0.86
C GLU A 26 9.81 7.35 -1.23
N LEU A 27 8.86 6.76 -0.50
CA LEU A 27 8.33 5.41 -0.74
C LEU A 27 6.86 5.48 -1.13
N HIS A 28 6.50 4.81 -2.22
CA HIS A 28 5.10 4.63 -2.61
C HIS A 28 4.61 3.33 -1.98
N CYS A 29 4.03 3.47 -0.80
CA CYS A 29 3.54 2.37 0.03
C CYS A 29 2.26 1.77 -0.54
N VAL A 30 2.11 0.46 -0.44
CA VAL A 30 0.90 -0.26 -0.81
C VAL A 30 0.58 -1.35 0.22
N GLY A 31 -0.45 -2.15 -0.05
CA GLY A 31 -0.68 -3.40 0.69
C GLY A 31 -1.22 -3.21 2.10
N GLY A 32 -0.89 -4.17 2.97
CA GLY A 32 -1.48 -4.30 4.30
C GLY A 32 -1.17 -3.13 5.24
N PHE A 33 0.06 -2.60 5.15
CA PHE A 33 0.47 -1.46 5.95
C PHE A 33 -0.42 -0.24 5.72
N VAL A 34 -0.70 0.12 4.46
CA VAL A 34 -1.54 1.28 4.14
C VAL A 34 -2.97 1.09 4.68
N LEU A 35 -3.53 -0.11 4.54
CA LEU A 35 -4.87 -0.43 5.07
C LEU A 35 -4.96 -0.21 6.59
N THR A 36 -3.96 -0.66 7.33
CA THR A 36 -3.95 -0.56 8.79
C THR A 36 -3.56 0.84 9.28
N ALA A 37 -2.52 1.44 8.69
CA ALA A 37 -1.99 2.71 9.12
C ALA A 37 -2.87 3.89 8.71
N VAL A 38 -3.39 3.89 7.48
CA VAL A 38 -4.11 5.04 6.91
C VAL A 38 -5.61 4.88 7.06
N TYR A 39 -6.11 3.67 6.79
CA TYR A 39 -7.54 3.40 6.79
C TYR A 39 -8.00 2.67 8.05
N GLU A 40 -7.12 2.46 9.05
CA GLU A 40 -7.44 1.83 10.33
C GLU A 40 -8.23 0.51 10.16
N ILE A 41 -7.89 -0.27 9.14
CA ILE A 41 -8.45 -1.61 8.93
C ILE A 41 -7.71 -2.58 9.83
N SER A 42 -8.44 -3.20 10.75
CA SER A 42 -7.91 -4.16 11.74
C SER A 42 -7.39 -5.42 11.07
N ARG A 43 -6.07 -5.52 10.92
CA ARG A 43 -5.35 -6.73 10.48
C ARG A 43 -3.91 -6.68 10.97
N SER A 44 -3.25 -7.83 10.97
CA SER A 44 -1.80 -7.90 11.17
C SER A 44 -1.05 -7.73 9.84
N THR A 45 0.09 -7.05 9.91
CA THR A 45 1.03 -6.89 8.81
C THR A 45 2.44 -6.79 9.40
N ALA A 46 3.37 -7.57 8.87
CA ALA A 46 4.78 -7.56 9.31
C ALA A 46 5.67 -6.78 8.33
N ASP A 47 5.09 -6.41 7.20
CA ASP A 47 5.71 -5.81 6.03
C ASP A 47 5.06 -4.47 5.73
N LEU A 48 5.90 -3.51 5.36
CA LEU A 48 5.53 -2.30 4.63
C LEU A 48 5.97 -2.50 3.20
N ASP A 49 5.00 -2.84 2.36
CA ASP A 49 5.18 -3.00 0.92
C ASP A 49 5.33 -1.63 0.25
N TYR A 50 6.30 -1.50 -0.65
CA TYR A 50 6.42 -0.33 -1.52
C TYR A 50 6.67 -0.73 -2.97
N VAL A 51 6.05 -0.01 -3.90
CA VAL A 51 6.18 -0.25 -5.36
C VAL A 51 7.24 0.63 -6.00
N SER A 52 7.59 1.75 -5.36
CA SER A 52 8.57 2.71 -5.85
C SER A 52 9.37 3.30 -4.71
N VAL A 53 10.63 3.59 -5.00
CA VAL A 53 11.60 4.23 -4.12
C VAL A 53 12.28 5.36 -4.89
N ILE A 54 12.25 6.57 -4.32
CA ILE A 54 12.76 7.77 -4.97
C ILE A 54 13.72 8.48 -4.01
N PRO A 55 15.00 8.68 -4.36
CA PRO A 55 15.60 8.30 -5.63
C PRO A 55 15.95 6.79 -5.66
N ARG A 56 15.88 6.17 -6.85
CA ARG A 56 15.94 4.71 -7.02
C ARG A 56 17.19 4.05 -6.43
N GLN A 57 18.33 4.74 -6.46
CA GLN A 57 19.60 4.22 -5.94
C GLN A 57 19.60 3.95 -4.42
N LEU A 58 18.67 4.51 -3.65
CA LEU A 58 18.56 4.22 -2.22
C LEU A 58 17.85 2.89 -1.92
N GLY A 59 17.32 2.19 -2.94
CA GLY A 59 16.66 0.91 -2.77
C GLY A 59 17.55 -0.16 -2.13
N GLU A 60 18.81 -0.27 -2.56
CA GLU A 60 19.77 -1.24 -1.99
C GLU A 60 20.12 -0.92 -0.53
N GLU A 61 20.24 0.36 -0.20
CA GLU A 61 20.48 0.81 1.16
C GLU A 61 19.30 0.48 2.07
N LEU A 62 18.08 0.76 1.61
CA LEU A 62 16.85 0.44 2.33
C LEU A 62 16.70 -1.06 2.57
N GLU A 63 16.96 -1.90 1.56
CA GLU A 63 16.89 -3.34 1.69
C GLU A 63 17.91 -3.85 2.73
N LYS A 64 19.14 -3.32 2.71
CA LYS A 64 20.17 -3.68 3.70
C LYS A 64 19.81 -3.26 5.12
N LEU A 65 19.26 -2.05 5.30
CA LEU A 65 18.93 -1.48 6.61
C LEU A 65 17.67 -2.11 7.21
N ALA A 66 16.65 -2.31 6.40
CA ALA A 66 15.27 -2.49 6.83
C ALA A 66 14.52 -3.60 6.08
N GLY A 67 15.16 -4.26 5.11
CA GLY A 67 14.62 -5.42 4.41
C GLY A 67 14.43 -6.63 5.32
N ARG A 68 13.76 -7.66 4.79
CA ARG A 68 13.25 -8.81 5.57
C ARG A 68 14.30 -9.51 6.43
N ASP A 69 15.53 -9.60 5.95
CA ASP A 69 16.62 -10.32 6.62
C ASP A 69 17.57 -9.42 7.41
N SER A 70 17.30 -8.11 7.43
CA SER A 70 18.10 -7.11 8.14
C SER A 70 18.12 -7.36 9.66
N ALA A 71 19.17 -6.85 10.32
CA ALA A 71 19.27 -6.91 11.77
C ALA A 71 18.09 -6.18 12.45
N LEU A 72 17.65 -5.06 11.87
CA LEU A 72 16.52 -4.29 12.37
C LEU A 72 15.20 -5.07 12.23
N ALA A 73 14.99 -5.75 11.11
CA ALA A 73 13.81 -6.60 10.92
C ALA A 73 13.72 -7.74 11.93
N LYS A 74 14.86 -8.38 12.24
CA LYS A 74 14.92 -9.43 13.27
C LYS A 74 14.62 -8.89 14.67
N LYS A 75 15.10 -7.68 14.98
CA LYS A 75 14.89 -6.99 16.25
C LYS A 75 13.42 -6.56 16.43
N GLN A 76 12.85 -5.88 15.43
CA GLN A 76 11.52 -5.25 15.51
C GLN A 76 10.38 -6.13 14.98
N ARG A 77 10.69 -7.27 14.36
CA ARG A 77 9.74 -8.20 13.74
C ARG A 77 8.88 -7.60 12.62
N VAL A 78 9.27 -6.44 12.10
CA VAL A 78 8.68 -5.80 10.93
C VAL A 78 9.77 -5.38 9.94
N PHE A 79 9.43 -5.25 8.65
CA PHE A 79 10.40 -4.94 7.60
C PHE A 79 9.79 -4.14 6.45
N LEU A 80 10.65 -3.52 5.63
CA LEU A 80 10.27 -2.94 4.34
C LEU A 80 10.41 -4.00 3.25
N GLN A 81 9.49 -4.01 2.29
CA GLN A 81 9.52 -4.95 1.18
C GLN A 81 9.29 -4.23 -0.15
N ALA A 82 10.27 -4.32 -1.05
CA ALA A 82 10.07 -3.91 -2.44
C ALA A 82 9.13 -4.89 -3.13
N VAL A 83 8.04 -4.39 -3.72
CA VAL A 83 7.13 -5.19 -4.55
C VAL A 83 7.62 -5.13 -5.98
N GLY A 84 8.05 -6.28 -6.53
CA GLY A 84 8.66 -6.34 -7.85
C GLY A 84 7.70 -6.00 -9.00
N ILE A 85 6.46 -6.49 -8.96
CA ILE A 85 5.41 -6.17 -9.93
C ILE A 85 4.11 -5.95 -9.13
N ALA A 86 3.50 -4.78 -9.31
CA ALA A 86 2.17 -4.46 -8.82
C ALA A 86 1.34 -3.90 -9.97
N ASP A 87 0.15 -4.46 -10.17
CA ASP A 87 -0.80 -3.96 -11.17
C ASP A 87 -1.52 -2.74 -10.58
N LEU A 88 -0.95 -1.54 -10.78
CA LEU A 88 -1.57 -0.29 -10.35
C LEU A 88 -2.27 0.41 -11.54
N PRO A 89 -3.32 1.20 -11.27
CA PRO A 89 -3.91 2.05 -12.30
C PRO A 89 -2.89 3.03 -12.88
N GLY A 90 -3.03 3.34 -14.17
CA GLY A 90 -2.28 4.42 -14.80
C GLY A 90 -2.40 5.74 -14.04
N ASN A 91 -1.28 6.46 -13.93
CA ASN A 91 -1.17 7.75 -13.25
C ASN A 91 -1.56 7.73 -11.75
N TYR A 92 -1.46 6.58 -11.07
CA TYR A 92 -1.69 6.51 -9.62
C TYR A 92 -0.78 7.48 -8.86
N GLU A 93 0.40 7.82 -9.40
CA GLU A 93 1.36 8.75 -8.79
C GLU A 93 0.77 10.14 -8.57
N GLU A 94 -0.15 10.59 -9.43
CA GLU A 94 -0.82 11.89 -9.32
C GLU A 94 -1.80 11.93 -8.14
N ARG A 95 -2.22 10.77 -7.65
CA ARG A 95 -3.21 10.60 -6.58
C ARG A 95 -2.59 10.14 -5.26
N LEU A 96 -1.27 10.09 -5.18
CA LEU A 96 -0.55 9.71 -3.97
C LEU A 96 -0.69 10.77 -2.88
N GLN A 97 -1.09 10.33 -1.68
CA GLN A 97 -1.18 11.17 -0.49
C GLN A 97 0.03 10.96 0.41
N THR A 98 0.68 12.05 0.82
CA THR A 98 1.77 12.00 1.81
C THR A 98 1.21 11.69 3.18
N LEU A 99 1.78 10.69 3.85
CA LEU A 99 1.42 10.36 5.22
C LEU A 99 2.04 11.40 6.17
N PRO A 100 1.25 12.03 7.06
CA PRO A 100 1.73 13.08 7.95
C PRO A 100 2.51 12.48 9.13
N LEU A 101 3.76 12.08 8.85
CA LEU A 101 4.72 11.53 9.82
C LEU A 101 5.87 12.51 10.03
N HIS A 102 6.35 12.63 11.27
CA HIS A 102 7.46 13.52 11.66
C HIS A 102 8.84 12.87 11.43
N LEU A 103 9.08 12.35 10.22
CA LEU A 103 10.33 11.73 9.79
C LEU A 103 11.15 12.73 8.94
N LYS A 104 12.48 12.70 9.04
CA LYS A 104 13.34 13.70 8.39
C LYS A 104 13.78 13.30 6.99
N LYS A 105 14.04 12.01 6.80
CA LYS A 105 14.57 11.42 5.56
C LYS A 105 13.53 10.52 4.89
N ILE A 106 12.56 9.96 5.60
CA ILE A 106 11.53 9.11 5.00
C ILE A 106 10.26 9.92 4.74
N THR A 107 9.82 9.93 3.48
CA THR A 107 8.47 10.33 3.08
C THR A 107 7.70 9.09 2.64
N LEU A 108 6.62 8.77 3.34
CA LEU A 108 5.71 7.70 2.92
C LEU A 108 4.54 8.28 2.15
N ARG A 109 4.21 7.69 1.01
CA ARG A 109 3.05 8.05 0.21
C ARG A 109 2.14 6.85 0.02
N ALA A 110 0.84 7.05 0.20
CA ALA A 110 -0.17 6.02 0.00
C ALA A 110 -1.02 6.33 -1.24
N PRO A 111 -1.41 5.30 -2.02
CA PRO A 111 -2.34 5.46 -3.13
C PRO A 111 -3.74 5.82 -2.63
N ASP A 112 -4.50 6.43 -3.54
CA ASP A 112 -5.95 6.60 -3.40
C ASP A 112 -6.63 5.24 -3.11
N PRO A 113 -7.71 5.21 -2.31
CA PRO A 113 -8.35 3.95 -1.92
C PRO A 113 -8.76 3.05 -3.09
N TYR A 114 -9.21 3.62 -4.22
CA TYR A 114 -9.57 2.84 -5.40
C TYR A 114 -8.34 2.22 -6.06
N ASP A 115 -7.23 2.95 -6.09
CA ASP A 115 -5.97 2.45 -6.65
C ASP A 115 -5.42 1.30 -5.79
N LEU A 116 -5.55 1.42 -4.46
CA LEU A 116 -5.19 0.35 -3.52
C LEU A 116 -6.08 -0.90 -3.67
N ILE A 117 -7.38 -0.73 -3.97
CA ILE A 117 -8.29 -1.85 -4.25
C ILE A 117 -7.91 -2.52 -5.58
N LEU A 118 -7.68 -1.73 -6.64
CA LEU A 118 -7.31 -2.28 -7.95
C LEU A 118 -5.95 -2.97 -7.92
N SER A 119 -5.02 -2.51 -7.07
CA SER A 119 -3.71 -3.17 -6.85
C SER A 119 -3.81 -4.60 -6.29
N LYS A 120 -5.01 -5.04 -5.89
CA LYS A 120 -5.27 -6.37 -5.35
C LYS A 120 -6.04 -7.27 -6.31
N LEU A 121 -6.56 -6.72 -7.41
CA LEU A 121 -7.48 -7.41 -8.31
C LEU A 121 -6.85 -8.60 -9.03
N THR A 122 -5.56 -8.53 -9.37
CA THR A 122 -4.90 -9.61 -10.11
C THR A 122 -4.54 -10.80 -9.24
N ARG A 123 -4.18 -10.55 -7.98
CA ARG A 123 -3.92 -11.61 -6.99
C ARG A 123 -5.20 -12.23 -6.46
N ASN A 124 -6.20 -11.38 -6.15
CA ASN A 124 -7.53 -11.73 -5.65
C ASN A 124 -7.51 -12.90 -4.63
N SER A 125 -6.55 -12.87 -3.69
CA SER A 125 -6.49 -13.89 -2.64
C SER A 125 -7.65 -13.70 -1.64
N PRO A 126 -7.99 -14.71 -0.82
CA PRO A 126 -9.02 -14.54 0.22
C PRO A 126 -8.75 -13.32 1.13
N LYS A 127 -7.48 -13.09 1.47
CA LYS A 127 -7.05 -11.92 2.25
C LYS A 127 -7.27 -10.60 1.50
N ASP A 128 -6.98 -10.57 0.20
CA ASP A 128 -7.23 -9.40 -0.64
C ASP A 128 -8.73 -9.10 -0.75
N MET A 129 -9.58 -10.12 -0.86
CA MET A 129 -11.04 -9.95 -0.89
C MET A 129 -11.58 -9.36 0.42
N GLU A 130 -11.09 -9.84 1.56
CA GLU A 130 -11.41 -9.27 2.88
C GLU A 130 -10.97 -7.81 3.00
N ASP A 131 -9.75 -7.49 2.56
CA ASP A 131 -9.22 -6.13 2.56
C ASP A 131 -10.08 -5.18 1.72
N VAL A 132 -10.42 -5.60 0.49
CA VAL A 132 -11.22 -4.80 -0.44
C VAL A 132 -12.60 -4.57 0.13
N LYS A 133 -13.23 -5.60 0.69
CA LYS A 133 -14.53 -5.47 1.35
C LYS A 133 -14.44 -4.49 2.52
N ALA A 134 -13.50 -4.68 3.43
CA ALA A 134 -13.37 -3.82 4.61
C ALA A 134 -13.12 -2.35 4.22
N LEU A 135 -12.26 -2.11 3.23
CA LEU A 135 -11.95 -0.75 2.76
C LEU A 135 -13.13 -0.08 2.03
N ALA A 136 -13.76 -0.81 1.10
CA ALA A 136 -14.91 -0.31 0.36
C ALA A 136 -16.04 0.10 1.29
N GLN A 137 -16.32 -0.74 2.29
CA GLN A 137 -17.37 -0.50 3.28
C GLN A 137 -17.03 0.65 4.22
N LYS A 138 -15.79 0.71 4.73
CA LYS A 138 -15.36 1.74 5.66
C LYS A 138 -15.40 3.14 5.06
N LEU A 139 -15.06 3.27 3.79
CA LEU A 139 -15.00 4.56 3.10
C LEU A 139 -16.25 4.88 2.27
N HIS A 140 -17.27 4.00 2.29
CA HIS A 140 -18.46 4.11 1.45
C HIS A 140 -18.10 4.36 -0.02
N LEU A 141 -17.12 3.61 -0.53
CA LEU A 141 -16.67 3.76 -1.90
C LEU A 141 -17.79 3.39 -2.86
N ARG A 142 -17.82 4.05 -4.02
CA ARG A 142 -18.78 3.77 -5.09
C ARG A 142 -18.21 2.84 -6.14
N PHE A 143 -18.95 1.79 -6.49
CA PHE A 143 -18.53 0.78 -7.46
C PHE A 143 -18.36 1.32 -8.89
N ASP A 144 -19.18 2.29 -9.29
CA ASP A 144 -19.10 2.94 -10.60
C ASP A 144 -17.73 3.59 -10.84
N VAL A 145 -17.18 4.27 -9.82
CA VAL A 145 -15.84 4.87 -9.87
C VAL A 145 -14.75 3.78 -9.97
N LEU A 146 -14.88 2.69 -9.21
CA LEU A 146 -13.93 1.58 -9.29
C LEU A 146 -13.91 0.98 -10.71
N MET A 147 -15.09 0.75 -11.27
CA MET A 147 -15.24 0.17 -12.61
C MET A 147 -14.70 1.13 -13.68
N GLU A 148 -14.99 2.43 -13.59
CA GLU A 148 -14.45 3.42 -14.53
C GLU A 148 -12.91 3.42 -14.52
N ARG A 149 -12.29 3.39 -13.33
CA ARG A 149 -10.83 3.32 -13.21
C ARG A 149 -10.26 2.01 -13.74
N PHE A 150 -10.89 0.88 -13.43
CA PHE A 150 -10.49 -0.40 -14.03
C PHE A 150 -10.54 -0.34 -15.56
N GLU A 151 -11.61 0.23 -16.11
CA GLU A 151 -11.81 0.30 -17.55
C GLU A 151 -10.77 1.18 -18.24
N ARG A 152 -10.48 2.35 -17.66
CA ARG A 152 -9.62 3.34 -18.31
C ARG A 152 -8.15 3.17 -18.02
N GLU A 153 -7.81 2.67 -16.84
CA GLU A 153 -6.46 2.83 -16.28
C GLU A 153 -5.74 1.51 -16.04
N MET A 154 -6.45 0.38 -15.96
CA MET A 154 -5.82 -0.93 -15.70
C MET A 154 -5.42 -1.62 -16.99
N VAL A 155 -4.15 -2.00 -17.10
CA VAL A 155 -3.62 -2.84 -18.19
C VAL A 155 -3.18 -4.18 -17.59
N VAL A 156 -4.10 -5.15 -17.60
CA VAL A 156 -3.88 -6.47 -16.98
C VAL A 156 -4.17 -7.60 -17.98
N PRO A 157 -3.45 -8.74 -17.89
CA PRO A 157 -3.78 -9.93 -18.67
C PRO A 157 -5.17 -10.45 -18.27
N ASN A 158 -5.80 -11.26 -19.12
CA ASN A 158 -7.11 -11.88 -18.84
C ASN A 158 -8.19 -10.90 -18.36
N ARG A 159 -8.19 -9.66 -18.87
CA ARG A 159 -9.07 -8.57 -18.45
C ARG A 159 -10.53 -8.97 -18.23
N ARG A 160 -11.11 -9.78 -19.13
CA ARG A 160 -12.50 -10.26 -19.01
C ARG A 160 -12.76 -11.05 -17.72
N TRP A 161 -11.77 -11.81 -17.24
CA TRP A 161 -11.87 -12.55 -15.98
C TRP A 161 -11.91 -11.59 -14.78
N HIS A 162 -11.01 -10.59 -14.76
CA HIS A 162 -11.01 -9.57 -13.71
C HIS A 162 -12.29 -8.73 -13.70
N GLU A 163 -12.81 -8.39 -14.88
CA GLU A 163 -14.10 -7.70 -15.02
C GLU A 163 -15.27 -8.53 -14.47
N GLN A 164 -15.25 -9.85 -14.68
CA GLN A 164 -16.23 -10.76 -14.05
C GLN A 164 -16.09 -10.79 -12.53
N THR A 165 -14.86 -10.86 -11.99
CA THR A 165 -14.63 -10.77 -10.55
C THR A 165 -15.21 -9.49 -9.96
N LEU A 166 -14.97 -8.35 -10.62
CA LEU A 166 -15.52 -7.06 -10.19
C LEU A 166 -17.04 -7.08 -10.16
N ASN A 167 -17.69 -7.49 -11.25
CA ASN A 167 -19.15 -7.43 -11.39
C ASN A 167 -19.91 -8.48 -10.58
N VAL A 168 -19.33 -9.65 -10.35
CA VAL A 168 -20.01 -10.78 -9.72
C VAL A 168 -19.70 -10.87 -8.22
N VAL A 169 -18.47 -10.54 -7.82
CA VAL A 169 -18.01 -10.77 -6.45
C VAL A 169 -17.83 -9.45 -5.72
N TRP A 170 -17.05 -8.53 -6.28
CA TRP A 170 -16.70 -7.32 -5.54
C TRP A 170 -17.82 -6.29 -5.52
N LYS A 171 -18.72 -6.27 -6.51
CA LYS A 171 -19.84 -5.33 -6.55
C LYS A 171 -20.65 -5.29 -5.25
N GLU A 172 -20.94 -6.45 -4.68
CA GLU A 172 -21.67 -6.58 -3.40
C GLU A 172 -20.96 -5.89 -2.23
N TYR A 173 -19.64 -5.68 -2.30
CA TYR A 173 -18.89 -5.02 -1.23
C TYR A 173 -19.14 -3.51 -1.16
N PHE A 174 -19.69 -2.93 -2.23
CA PHE A 174 -19.95 -1.50 -2.38
C PHE A 174 -21.44 -1.16 -2.25
N GLU A 175 -22.30 -2.16 -2.10
CA GLU A 175 -23.75 -2.01 -1.89
C GLU A 175 -24.03 -2.04 -0.37
N ILE A 176 -24.09 -0.85 0.25
CA ILE A 176 -24.48 -0.67 1.67
C ILE A 176 -25.57 0.38 1.77
#